data_AF-A0A6C0D8J2-F1
#
_entry.id   AF-A0A6C0D8J2-F1
#
_cell.length_a   1.000
_cell.length_b   1.000
_cell.length_c   1.000
_cell.angle_alpha   90.00
_cell.angle_beta   90.00
_cell.angle_gamma   90.00
#
_symmetry.space_group_name_H-M   'P 1'
#
loop_
_entity.id
_entity.type
_entity.pdbx_description
1 polymer ?
#
loop_
_entity_poly.entity_id
_entity_poly.type
_entity_poly.pdbx_seq_one_letter_code
_entity_poly.pdbx_strand_id
1 'polypeptide(L)'
;MKYITLGSACCVTHQLNKYNLRDEAYPFDWAKININQLLTILENNFLNYDTITVKKISDNHNGLLLKNDYNVQFAHEVKSETELEEFNNKMRNRIYRFNSINEQVTFIRIELTPIKLNYMENINKLCLLLNKSSNNYILKLIINSDIIFDDLPSNIKIYKFSEYTFEWQMDHIDWSTIFLN
;
A
#
# COMPACT_ATOMS: atom_id res chain seq x y z
N MET A 1 3.08 16.38 -7.62
CA MET A 1 3.36 15.56 -6.42
C MET A 1 2.58 14.27 -6.56
N LYS A 2 3.26 13.12 -6.48
CA LYS A 2 2.62 11.80 -6.65
C LYS A 2 2.17 11.22 -5.32
N TYR A 3 1.03 10.55 -5.31
CA TYR A 3 0.55 9.79 -4.16
C TYR A 3 0.62 8.29 -4.45
N ILE A 4 1.32 7.56 -3.59
CA ILE A 4 1.57 6.13 -3.78
C ILE A 4 1.19 5.39 -2.51
N THR A 5 0.24 4.47 -2.59
CA THR A 5 -0.04 3.58 -1.46
C THR A 5 1.08 2.55 -1.29
N LEU A 6 1.36 2.19 -0.05
CA LEU A 6 2.21 1.04 0.31
C LEU A 6 1.36 -0.17 0.74
N GLY A 7 0.13 -0.26 0.22
CA GLY A 7 -0.81 -1.35 0.45
C GLY A 7 -1.44 -1.32 1.83
N SER A 8 -1.45 -2.49 2.50
CA SER A 8 -2.21 -2.79 3.73
C SER A 8 -3.69 -3.04 3.50
N ALA A 9 -4.41 -2.05 3.00
CA ALA A 9 -5.84 -2.16 2.77
C ALA A 9 -6.24 -1.40 1.50
N CYS A 10 -7.30 -1.88 0.85
CA CYS A 10 -7.83 -1.31 -0.39
C CYS A 10 -8.41 0.11 -0.20
N CYS A 11 -8.70 0.54 1.03
CA CYS A 11 -9.23 1.88 1.30
C CYS A 11 -8.34 2.99 0.76
N VAL A 12 -7.01 2.90 0.92
CA VAL A 12 -6.11 3.99 0.50
C VAL A 12 -6.23 4.21 -1.01
N THR A 13 -6.15 3.14 -1.82
CA THR A 13 -6.33 3.26 -3.29
C THR A 13 -7.73 3.75 -3.65
N HIS A 14 -8.77 3.26 -2.97
CA HIS A 14 -10.14 3.74 -3.17
C HIS A 14 -10.27 5.25 -2.94
N GLN A 15 -9.70 5.74 -1.84
CA GLN A 15 -9.77 7.15 -1.46
C GLN A 15 -8.91 8.01 -2.39
N LEU A 16 -7.73 7.56 -2.78
CA LEU A 16 -6.94 8.27 -3.80
C LEU A 16 -7.69 8.41 -5.12
N ASN A 17 -8.46 7.40 -5.54
CA ASN A 17 -9.34 7.51 -6.71
C ASN A 17 -10.50 8.49 -6.48
N LYS A 18 -11.18 8.41 -5.33
CA LYS A 18 -12.31 9.29 -4.97
C LYS A 18 -11.92 10.77 -5.00
N TYR A 19 -10.70 11.09 -4.58
CA TYR A 19 -10.16 12.46 -4.57
C TYR A 19 -9.40 12.84 -5.86
N ASN A 20 -9.41 11.98 -6.89
CA ASN A 20 -8.66 12.18 -8.15
C ASN A 20 -7.14 12.44 -7.94
N LEU A 21 -6.56 11.86 -6.90
CA LEU A 21 -5.12 11.98 -6.57
C LEU A 21 -4.28 10.84 -7.14
N ARG A 22 -4.94 9.78 -7.63
CA ARG A 22 -4.28 8.64 -8.28
C ARG A 22 -4.11 8.91 -9.77
N ASP A 23 -2.97 9.49 -10.12
CA ASP A 23 -2.56 9.72 -11.51
C ASP A 23 -2.21 8.41 -12.24
N GLU A 24 -1.53 7.51 -11.52
CA GLU A 24 -0.97 6.28 -12.07
C GLU A 24 -1.16 5.09 -11.13
N ALA A 25 -1.04 3.89 -11.69
CA ALA A 25 -1.07 2.66 -10.90
C ALA A 25 0.32 2.27 -10.37
N TYR A 26 0.43 1.88 -9.11
CA TYR A 26 1.67 1.44 -8.48
C TYR A 26 1.54 0.02 -7.89
N PRO A 27 2.66 -0.65 -7.54
CA PRO A 27 2.65 -2.09 -7.27
C PRO A 27 1.70 -2.52 -6.15
N PHE A 28 1.55 -1.67 -5.14
CA PHE A 28 0.76 -1.96 -3.95
C PHE A 28 -0.68 -1.43 -4.03
N ASP A 29 -1.10 -0.90 -5.18
CA ASP A 29 -2.50 -0.56 -5.39
C ASP A 29 -3.39 -1.79 -5.21
N TRP A 30 -4.48 -1.62 -4.45
CA TRP A 30 -5.43 -2.69 -4.14
C TRP A 30 -4.80 -3.94 -3.51
N ALA A 31 -3.57 -3.82 -2.98
CA ALA A 31 -2.83 -4.91 -2.39
C ALA A 31 -3.08 -4.98 -0.87
N LYS A 32 -3.60 -6.12 -0.40
CA LYS A 32 -3.70 -6.43 1.02
C LYS A 32 -2.39 -7.09 1.48
N ILE A 33 -1.57 -6.30 2.17
CA ILE A 33 -0.20 -6.69 2.60
C ILE A 33 0.12 -6.22 4.02
N ASN A 34 0.67 -7.10 4.85
CA ASN A 34 1.21 -6.67 6.13
C ASN A 34 2.58 -6.00 5.96
N ILE A 35 3.06 -5.34 7.02
CA ILE A 35 4.32 -4.59 6.99
C ILE A 35 5.52 -5.49 6.69
N ASN A 36 5.58 -6.69 7.25
CA ASN A 36 6.70 -7.62 7.01
C ASN A 36 6.75 -8.05 5.54
N GLN A 37 5.61 -8.35 4.93
CA GLN A 37 5.53 -8.65 3.50
C GLN A 37 6.05 -7.48 2.67
N LEU A 38 5.59 -6.25 2.93
CA LEU A 38 6.06 -5.05 2.26
C LEU A 38 7.59 -4.91 2.35
N LEU A 39 8.14 -5.04 3.55
CA LEU A 39 9.58 -4.95 3.78
C LEU A 39 10.34 -6.02 2.98
N THR A 40 9.90 -7.27 3.02
CA THR A 40 10.53 -8.36 2.27
C THR A 40 10.46 -8.14 0.75
N ILE A 41 9.36 -7.62 0.22
CA ILE A 41 9.21 -7.30 -1.20
C ILE A 41 10.20 -6.21 -1.63
N LEU A 42 10.29 -5.13 -0.85
CA LEU A 42 11.21 -4.03 -1.13
C LEU A 42 12.68 -4.46 -0.97
N GLU A 43 13.00 -5.28 0.04
CA GLU A 43 14.34 -5.85 0.25
C GLU A 43 14.80 -6.70 -0.93
N ASN A 44 13.90 -7.50 -1.50
CA ASN A 44 14.19 -8.36 -2.64
C ASN A 44 14.00 -7.66 -3.99
N ASN A 45 13.85 -6.33 -4.00
CA ASN A 45 13.62 -5.54 -5.22
C ASN A 45 12.50 -6.15 -6.11
N PHE A 46 11.38 -6.50 -5.49
CA PHE A 46 10.21 -7.07 -6.16
C PHE A 46 10.42 -8.42 -6.87
N LEU A 47 11.46 -9.19 -6.53
CA LEU A 47 11.71 -10.52 -7.12
C LEU A 47 10.44 -11.39 -7.04
N ASN A 48 9.93 -11.85 -8.18
CA ASN A 48 8.69 -12.64 -8.33
C ASN A 48 7.39 -11.97 -7.82
N TYR A 49 7.40 -10.65 -7.55
CA TYR A 49 6.20 -9.95 -7.09
C TYR A 49 5.09 -9.94 -8.15
N ASP A 50 5.48 -9.88 -9.42
CA ASP A 50 4.64 -9.93 -10.62
C ASP A 50 4.22 -11.35 -11.05
N THR A 51 4.65 -12.38 -10.33
CA THR A 51 4.20 -13.77 -10.56
C THR A 51 2.91 -13.99 -9.80
N ILE A 52 1.79 -13.61 -10.42
CA ILE A 52 0.47 -13.65 -9.78
C ILE A 52 -0.26 -14.91 -10.23
N THR A 53 -0.92 -15.56 -9.26
CA THR A 53 -1.67 -16.81 -9.42
C THR A 53 -3.04 -16.69 -8.77
N VAL A 54 -3.99 -17.52 -9.21
CA VAL A 54 -5.33 -17.58 -8.61
C VAL A 54 -5.25 -18.30 -7.27
N LYS A 55 -5.70 -17.64 -6.19
CA LYS A 55 -5.82 -18.24 -4.86
C LYS A 55 -7.18 -18.90 -4.64
N LYS A 56 -8.26 -18.23 -5.03
CA LYS A 56 -9.63 -18.73 -4.92
C LYS A 56 -10.53 -18.01 -5.94
N ILE A 57 -11.48 -18.74 -6.52
CA ILE A 57 -12.63 -18.14 -7.20
C ILE A 57 -13.59 -17.66 -6.10
N SER A 58 -13.99 -16.39 -6.11
CA SER A 58 -14.91 -15.87 -5.10
C SER A 58 -16.33 -16.35 -5.38
N ASP A 59 -16.94 -17.05 -4.41
CA ASP A 59 -18.30 -17.61 -4.54
C ASP A 59 -19.40 -16.52 -4.53
N ASN A 60 -19.11 -15.31 -4.03
CA ASN A 60 -20.11 -14.26 -3.78
C ASN A 60 -19.86 -12.91 -4.51
N HIS A 61 -18.75 -12.79 -5.23
CA HIS A 61 -18.43 -11.63 -6.08
C HIS A 61 -17.73 -12.14 -7.34
N ASN A 62 -18.17 -11.74 -8.53
CA ASN A 62 -17.63 -12.10 -9.85
C ASN A 62 -16.15 -11.68 -10.05
N GLY A 63 -15.22 -12.22 -9.27
CA GLY A 63 -13.81 -11.88 -9.32
C GLY A 63 -12.92 -12.99 -8.74
N LEU A 64 -11.64 -12.92 -9.07
CA LEU A 64 -10.64 -13.86 -8.58
C LEU A 64 -9.90 -13.24 -7.41
N LEU A 65 -9.78 -13.98 -6.30
CA LEU A 65 -8.80 -13.64 -5.27
C LEU A 65 -7.44 -14.10 -5.78
N LEU A 66 -6.55 -13.16 -6.05
CA LEU A 66 -5.21 -13.45 -6.54
C LEU A 66 -4.18 -13.46 -5.41
N LYS A 67 -3.07 -14.16 -5.61
CA LYS A 67 -1.89 -14.07 -4.75
C LYS A 67 -0.57 -14.15 -5.51
N ASN A 68 0.50 -13.70 -4.90
CA ASN A 68 1.87 -13.98 -5.35
C ASN A 68 2.67 -14.80 -4.31
N ASP A 69 3.95 -15.02 -4.59
CA ASP A 69 4.88 -15.81 -3.74
C ASP A 69 5.06 -15.23 -2.33
N TYR A 70 4.84 -13.92 -2.16
CA TYR A 70 4.86 -13.26 -0.86
C TYR A 70 3.53 -13.40 -0.09
N ASN A 71 2.56 -14.15 -0.63
CA ASN A 71 1.19 -14.25 -0.14
C ASN A 71 0.44 -12.89 -0.07
N VAL A 72 0.85 -11.91 -0.88
CA VAL A 72 0.08 -10.68 -1.08
C VAL A 72 -1.23 -11.02 -1.76
N GLN A 73 -2.33 -10.44 -1.32
CA GLN A 73 -3.62 -10.61 -1.97
C GLN A 73 -3.97 -9.37 -2.77
N PHE A 74 -4.39 -9.57 -4.02
CA PHE A 74 -4.92 -8.51 -4.87
C PHE A 74 -6.42 -8.75 -5.05
N ALA A 75 -7.21 -7.74 -4.75
CA ALA A 75 -8.66 -7.75 -4.96
C ALA A 75 -9.02 -6.78 -6.08
N HIS A 76 -10.15 -7.02 -6.76
CA HIS A 76 -10.77 -6.11 -7.74
C HIS A 76 -9.98 -5.84 -9.03
N GLU A 77 -8.81 -6.47 -9.23
CA GLU A 77 -7.95 -6.24 -10.39
C GLU A 77 -8.27 -7.16 -11.58
N VAL A 78 -8.74 -8.38 -11.31
CA VAL A 78 -8.96 -9.42 -12.32
C VAL A 78 -10.33 -10.07 -12.15
N LYS A 79 -11.08 -10.13 -13.24
CA LYS A 79 -12.42 -10.73 -13.31
C LYS A 79 -12.40 -12.17 -13.80
N SER A 80 -11.38 -12.55 -14.57
CA SER A 80 -11.25 -13.89 -15.16
C SER A 80 -9.80 -14.34 -15.32
N GLU A 81 -9.55 -15.65 -15.38
CA GLU A 81 -8.19 -16.20 -15.46
C GLU A 81 -7.47 -15.79 -16.76
N THR A 82 -8.23 -15.52 -17.82
CA THR A 82 -7.69 -15.07 -19.11
C THR A 82 -7.01 -13.71 -19.04
N GLU A 83 -7.30 -12.90 -18.01
CA GLU A 83 -6.69 -11.59 -17.78
C GLU A 83 -5.40 -11.69 -16.92
N LEU A 84 -5.02 -12.88 -16.44
CA LEU A 84 -3.91 -13.04 -15.50
C LEU A 84 -2.56 -12.67 -16.11
N GLU A 85 -2.32 -13.06 -17.37
CA GLU A 85 -1.09 -12.69 -18.08
C GLU A 85 -1.01 -11.18 -18.31
N GLU A 86 -2.13 -10.56 -18.70
CA GLU A 86 -2.22 -9.11 -18.84
C GLU A 86 -1.98 -8.41 -17.49
N PHE A 87 -2.51 -8.96 -16.40
CA PHE A 87 -2.30 -8.41 -15.06
C PHE A 87 -0.84 -8.53 -14.60
N ASN A 88 -0.17 -9.65 -14.88
CA ASN A 88 1.27 -9.79 -14.62
C ASN A 88 2.08 -8.74 -15.39
N ASN A 89 1.75 -8.50 -16.67
CA ASN A 89 2.37 -7.44 -17.47
C ASN A 89 2.10 -6.04 -16.90
N LYS A 90 0.86 -5.75 -16.48
CA LYS A 90 0.52 -4.51 -15.78
C LYS A 90 1.35 -4.36 -14.50
N MET A 91 1.52 -5.43 -13.72
CA MET A 91 2.30 -5.41 -12.49
C MET A 91 3.77 -5.08 -12.75
N ARG A 92 4.38 -5.67 -13.78
CA ARG A 92 5.75 -5.31 -14.22
C ARG A 92 5.89 -3.83 -14.51
N ASN A 93 4.94 -3.24 -15.24
CA ASN A 93 4.93 -1.81 -15.54
C ASN A 93 4.76 -0.96 -14.27
N ARG A 94 3.94 -1.39 -13.31
CA ARG A 94 3.80 -0.73 -12.01
C ARG A 94 5.12 -0.75 -11.22
N ILE A 95 5.82 -1.89 -11.20
CA ILE A 95 7.12 -2.03 -10.53
C ILE A 95 8.16 -1.14 -11.21
N TYR A 96 8.22 -1.15 -12.54
CA TYR A 96 9.12 -0.28 -13.30
C TYR A 96 8.89 1.19 -12.97
N ARG A 97 7.63 1.64 -12.93
CA ARG A 97 7.29 3.03 -12.54
C ARG A 97 7.72 3.35 -11.11
N PHE A 98 7.48 2.45 -10.16
CA PHE A 98 7.91 2.63 -8.78
C PHE A 98 9.43 2.79 -8.66
N ASN A 99 10.19 1.97 -9.38
CA ASN A 99 11.66 2.03 -9.37
C ASN A 99 12.22 3.22 -10.17
N SER A 100 11.41 3.86 -11.02
CA SER A 100 11.81 4.99 -11.86
C SER A 100 11.34 6.35 -11.31
N ILE A 101 10.84 6.40 -10.08
CA ILE A 101 10.43 7.63 -9.42
C ILE A 101 11.64 8.57 -9.29
N ASN A 102 11.52 9.78 -9.85
CA ASN A 102 12.55 10.81 -9.81
C ASN A 102 12.06 12.16 -9.28
N GLU A 103 10.81 12.19 -8.80
CA GLU A 103 10.13 13.39 -8.30
C GLU A 103 9.69 13.20 -6.85
N GLN A 104 9.14 14.26 -6.25
CA GLN A 104 8.63 14.20 -4.89
C GLN A 104 7.37 13.32 -4.80
N VAL A 105 7.39 12.39 -3.85
CA VAL A 105 6.31 11.42 -3.61
C VAL A 105 5.76 11.51 -2.19
N THR A 106 4.45 11.35 -2.05
CA THR A 106 3.81 11.05 -0.78
C THR A 106 3.44 9.58 -0.73
N PHE A 107 4.17 8.80 0.07
CA PHE A 107 3.81 7.42 0.38
C PHE A 107 2.73 7.39 1.46
N ILE A 108 1.73 6.54 1.31
CA ILE A 108 0.62 6.42 2.28
C ILE A 108 0.47 4.97 2.69
N ARG A 109 0.44 4.72 4.00
CA ARG A 109 0.17 3.39 4.56
C ARG A 109 -0.80 3.51 5.72
N ILE A 110 -1.77 2.61 5.77
CA ILE A 110 -2.71 2.48 6.89
C ILE A 110 -2.46 1.19 7.65
N GLU A 111 -2.53 1.21 8.98
CA GLU A 111 -2.57 0.01 9.81
C GLU A 111 -3.96 -0.09 10.44
N LEU A 112 -4.75 -1.04 9.94
CA LEU A 112 -6.11 -1.28 10.43
C LEU A 112 -6.13 -2.08 11.74
N THR A 113 -5.07 -2.83 12.00
CA THR A 113 -4.90 -3.57 13.25
C THR A 113 -4.04 -2.78 14.23
N PRO A 114 -4.29 -2.90 15.55
CA PRO A 114 -3.42 -2.30 16.54
C PRO A 114 -1.96 -2.67 16.31
N ILE A 115 -1.13 -1.66 16.22
CA ILE A 115 0.32 -1.81 16.06
C ILE A 115 0.98 -2.27 17.37
N LYS A 116 2.09 -2.99 17.25
CA LYS A 116 2.88 -3.49 18.38
C LYS A 116 3.99 -2.49 18.75
N LEU A 117 4.58 -2.63 19.94
CA LEU A 117 5.67 -1.77 20.42
C LEU A 117 6.87 -1.70 19.45
N ASN A 118 7.21 -2.80 18.78
CA ASN A 118 8.31 -2.85 17.83
C ASN A 118 7.96 -2.34 16.42
N TYR A 119 6.79 -1.73 16.23
CA TYR A 119 6.37 -1.22 14.93
C TYR A 119 7.34 -0.17 14.37
N MET A 120 8.00 0.61 15.23
CA MET A 120 8.98 1.60 14.78
C MET A 120 10.22 1.01 14.14
N GLU A 121 10.66 -0.18 14.55
CA GLU A 121 11.77 -0.86 13.88
C GLU A 121 11.41 -1.16 12.42
N ASN A 122 10.16 -1.57 12.17
CA ASN A 122 9.65 -1.79 10.83
C ASN A 122 9.53 -0.50 10.03
N ILE A 123 9.13 0.61 10.64
CA ILE A 123 9.06 1.92 9.97
C ILE A 123 10.46 2.45 9.64
N ASN A 124 11.43 2.31 10.53
CA ASN A 124 12.82 2.68 10.27
C ASN A 124 13.39 1.87 9.12
N LYS A 125 13.16 0.55 9.11
CA LYS A 125 13.54 -0.33 8.02
C LYS A 125 12.84 0.03 6.70
N LEU A 126 11.55 0.37 6.75
CA LEU A 126 10.81 0.85 5.58
C LEU A 126 11.44 2.12 5.01
N CYS A 127 11.78 3.10 5.85
CA CYS A 127 12.41 4.35 5.41
C CYS A 127 13.76 4.10 4.74
N LEU A 128 14.59 3.20 5.30
CA LEU A 128 15.86 2.80 4.69
C LEU A 128 15.67 2.18 3.30
N LEU A 129 14.60 1.41 3.10
CA LEU A 129 14.27 0.80 1.81
C LEU A 129 13.71 1.81 0.82
N LEU A 130 12.81 2.70 1.26
CA LEU A 130 12.25 3.76 0.41
C LEU A 130 13.30 4.76 -0.04
N ASN A 131 14.31 5.06 0.78
CA ASN A 131 15.45 5.90 0.41
C ASN A 131 16.24 5.32 -0.78
N LYS A 132 16.18 4.01 -1.03
CA LYS A 132 16.81 3.41 -2.23
C LYS A 132 16.03 3.74 -3.51
N SER A 133 14.73 3.99 -3.41
CA SER A 133 13.84 4.28 -4.54
C SER A 133 13.64 5.77 -4.75
N SER A 134 13.53 6.57 -3.69
CA SER A 134 13.46 8.03 -3.75
C SER A 134 14.00 8.62 -2.45
N ASN A 135 14.87 9.63 -2.58
CA ASN A 135 15.36 10.42 -1.43
C ASN A 135 14.48 11.62 -1.10
N ASN A 136 13.41 11.84 -1.88
CA ASN A 136 12.51 12.97 -1.70
C ASN A 136 11.07 12.47 -1.58
N TYR A 137 10.69 12.07 -0.37
CA TYR A 137 9.32 11.65 -0.08
C TYR A 137 8.82 12.13 1.28
N ILE A 138 7.50 12.10 1.44
CA ILE A 138 6.80 12.16 2.72
C ILE A 138 6.12 10.81 2.93
N LEU A 139 6.28 10.19 4.10
CA LEU A 139 5.55 8.99 4.50
C LEU A 139 4.42 9.35 5.46
N LYS A 140 3.18 9.16 5.01
CA LYS A 140 1.98 9.34 5.83
C LYS A 140 1.53 7.98 6.37
N LEU A 141 1.61 7.84 7.69
CA LEU A 141 1.16 6.65 8.42
C LEU A 141 -0.19 6.94 9.08
N ILE A 142 -1.18 6.13 8.75
CA ILE A 142 -2.51 6.21 9.33
C ILE A 142 -2.66 5.01 10.27
N ILE A 143 -2.81 5.24 11.57
CA ILE A 143 -2.74 4.18 12.57
C ILE A 143 -3.92 4.21 13.53
N ASN A 144 -4.40 3.04 13.90
CA ASN A 144 -5.29 2.88 15.05
C ASN A 144 -4.47 2.53 16.28
N SER A 145 -3.95 3.56 16.97
CA SER A 145 -3.12 3.36 18.15
C SER A 145 -2.96 4.60 19.02
N ASP A 146 -2.97 4.37 20.32
CA ASP A 146 -2.62 5.37 21.33
C ASP A 146 -1.10 5.54 21.50
N ILE A 147 -0.28 4.68 20.86
CA ILE A 147 1.18 4.77 20.94
C ILE A 147 1.64 6.18 20.53
N ILE A 148 2.49 6.74 21.38
CA ILE A 148 3.20 8.00 21.13
C ILE A 148 4.54 7.64 20.50
N PHE A 149 4.88 8.37 19.45
CA PHE A 149 6.14 8.20 18.75
C PHE A 149 6.99 9.43 18.99
N ASP A 150 8.03 9.25 19.78
CA ASP A 150 9.03 10.29 20.00
C ASP A 150 10.06 10.26 18.86
N ASP A 151 10.62 11.42 18.52
CA ASP A 151 11.73 11.58 17.57
C ASP A 151 11.50 11.00 16.16
N LEU A 152 10.32 11.24 15.58
CA LEU A 152 10.05 10.87 14.19
C LEU A 152 10.90 11.69 13.21
N PRO A 153 11.46 11.05 12.16
CA PRO A 153 12.03 11.76 11.04
C PRO A 153 11.04 12.78 10.45
N SER A 154 11.53 13.95 10.04
CA SER A 154 10.71 15.06 9.56
C SER A 154 9.88 14.76 8.31
N ASN A 155 10.27 13.72 7.56
CA ASN A 155 9.55 13.22 6.41
C ASN A 155 8.42 12.23 6.77
N ILE A 156 8.20 11.92 8.05
CA ILE A 156 7.11 11.04 8.48
C ILE A 156 6.01 11.87 9.15
N LYS A 157 4.76 11.63 8.74
CA LYS A 157 3.55 12.22 9.32
C LYS A 157 2.64 11.11 9.82
N ILE A 158 2.17 11.22 11.06
CA ILE A 158 1.27 10.24 11.66
C ILE A 158 -0.13 10.84 11.81
N TYR A 159 -1.13 10.09 11.38
CA TYR A 159 -2.55 10.39 11.54
C TYR A 159 -3.18 9.25 12.32
N LYS A 160 -3.91 9.58 13.38
CA LYS A 160 -4.58 8.60 14.24
C LYS A 160 -6.06 8.53 13.91
N PHE A 161 -6.65 7.35 13.99
CA PHE A 161 -8.10 7.16 13.97
C PHE A 161 -8.49 6.19 15.10
N SER A 162 -9.64 6.43 15.73
CA SER A 162 -10.05 5.72 16.96
C SER A 162 -11.14 4.68 16.75
N GLU A 163 -11.80 4.66 15.58
CA GLU A 163 -12.94 3.79 15.32
C GLU A 163 -12.60 2.73 14.27
N TYR A 164 -12.67 1.46 14.66
CA TYR A 164 -12.65 0.38 13.68
C TYR A 164 -14.07 0.16 13.14
N THR A 165 -14.22 0.30 11.83
CA THR A 165 -15.48 0.01 11.13
C THR A 165 -15.33 -1.21 10.23
N PHE A 166 -16.41 -1.95 10.01
CA PHE A 166 -16.45 -3.05 9.03
C PHE A 166 -16.40 -2.54 7.57
N GLU A 167 -16.59 -1.24 7.35
CA GLU A 167 -16.53 -0.62 6.03
C GLU A 167 -15.10 -0.57 5.50
N TRP A 168 -14.83 -1.37 4.46
CA TRP A 168 -13.50 -1.46 3.87
C TRP A 168 -13.03 -0.15 3.21
N GLN A 169 -13.95 0.79 2.91
CA GLN A 169 -13.64 2.10 2.32
C GLN A 169 -13.09 3.09 3.34
N MET A 170 -13.40 2.90 4.63
CA MET A 170 -12.99 3.76 5.74
C MET A 170 -13.40 5.24 5.55
N ASP A 171 -14.63 5.50 5.10
CA ASP A 171 -15.11 6.87 4.80
C ASP A 171 -15.22 7.79 6.03
N HIS A 172 -15.20 7.22 7.24
CA HIS A 172 -15.19 7.98 8.51
C HIS A 172 -13.83 8.63 8.81
N ILE A 173 -12.74 8.20 8.16
CA ILE A 173 -11.43 8.85 8.29
C ILE A 173 -11.45 10.15 7.49
N ASP A 174 -10.91 11.24 8.06
CA ASP A 174 -10.73 12.50 7.34
C ASP A 174 -9.56 12.43 6.34
N TRP A 175 -9.84 11.79 5.20
CA TRP A 175 -8.89 11.65 4.09
C TRP A 175 -8.46 12.99 3.51
N SER A 176 -9.30 14.02 3.58
CA SER A 176 -8.97 15.35 3.06
C SER A 176 -7.80 15.96 3.83
N THR A 177 -7.84 15.93 5.17
CA THR A 177 -6.76 16.38 6.04
C THR A 177 -5.49 15.56 5.81
N ILE A 178 -5.62 14.24 5.64
CA ILE A 178 -4.48 13.35 5.38
C ILE A 178 -3.82 13.66 4.05
N PHE A 179 -4.58 13.95 2.99
CA PHE A 179 -4.00 14.16 1.66
C PHE A 179 -3.41 15.56 1.47
N LEU A 180 -4.05 16.58 2.05
CA LEU A 180 -3.71 17.99 1.83
C LEU A 180 -2.61 18.53 2.76
N ASN A 181 -2.42 17.95 3.95
CA ASN A 181 -1.38 18.36 4.90
C ASN A 181 -0.13 17.51 4.83
#